data_AF-A0A391PIP6-F1
#
_entry.id   AF-A0A391PIP6-F1
#
_cell.length_a   1.000
_cell.length_b   1.000
_cell.length_c   1.000
_cell.angle_alpha   90.00
_cell.angle_beta   90.00
_cell.angle_gamma   90.00
#
_symmetry.space_group_name_H-M   'P 1'
#
loop_
_entity.id
_entity.type
_entity.pdbx_description
1 polymer ?
#
loop_
_entity_poly.entity_id
_entity_poly.type
_entity_poly.pdbx_seq_one_letter_code
_entity_poly.pdbx_strand_id
1 'polypeptide(L)'
;MISLMTGRAKTGRPSLGDRVVMTAKLPNVVREAADAAAHDHKIDRCVLLAEIVSFHYGRPDLMRHLPQRLLFETQRNTTVLTYEDRQLGQHVPVKPPPAVAEQVREHAERLGVPRSALLADIISQHLGYPELVRELDTPKEGLPLAM
;
A
#
# COMPACT_ATOMS: atom_id res chain seq x y z
N MET A 1 43.82 12.38 -32.13
CA MET A 1 42.83 11.39 -31.63
C MET A 1 42.28 11.90 -30.31
N ILE A 2 41.07 12.47 -30.32
CA ILE A 2 40.38 12.94 -29.11
C ILE A 2 39.18 12.01 -28.94
N SER A 3 39.23 11.12 -27.94
CA SER A 3 38.14 10.19 -27.65
C SER A 3 37.20 10.84 -26.63
N LEU A 4 36.00 11.22 -27.09
CA LEU A 4 34.93 11.72 -26.22
C LEU A 4 34.38 10.58 -25.36
N MET A 5 34.69 10.63 -24.06
CA MET A 5 33.95 9.87 -23.06
C MET A 5 32.56 10.48 -22.90
N THR A 6 31.59 9.96 -23.64
CA THR A 6 30.19 10.32 -23.47
C THR A 6 29.67 9.61 -22.24
N GLY A 7 29.69 10.31 -21.10
CA GLY A 7 29.04 9.86 -19.87
C GLY A 7 27.56 9.61 -20.15
N ARG A 8 27.15 8.34 -20.13
CA ARG A 8 25.76 7.92 -20.23
C ARG A 8 25.02 8.46 -19.00
N ALA A 9 24.35 9.60 -19.16
CA ALA A 9 23.50 10.15 -18.11
C ALA A 9 22.51 9.06 -17.67
N LYS A 10 22.57 8.67 -16.39
CA LYS A 10 21.50 7.86 -15.78
C LYS A 10 20.26 8.75 -15.80
N THR A 11 19.33 8.47 -16.71
CA THR A 11 18.04 9.14 -16.78
C THR A 11 17.41 9.10 -15.39
N GLY A 12 17.40 10.26 -14.71
CA GLY A 12 16.74 10.39 -13.43
C GLY A 12 15.29 9.94 -13.59
N ARG A 13 14.83 9.05 -12.70
CA ARG A 13 13.43 8.60 -12.70
C ARG A 13 12.54 9.85 -12.67
N PRO A 14 11.54 9.99 -13.57
CA PRO A 14 10.66 11.14 -13.56
C PRO A 14 10.04 11.32 -12.17
N SER A 15 10.28 12.48 -11.55
CA SER A 15 9.57 12.82 -10.32
C SER A 15 8.14 13.17 -10.70
N LEU A 16 7.20 12.25 -10.50
CA LEU A 16 5.76 12.47 -10.69
C LEU A 16 5.14 13.31 -9.56
N GLY A 17 5.86 14.34 -9.09
CA GLY A 17 5.44 15.30 -8.07
C GLY A 17 5.58 14.83 -6.61
N ASP A 18 5.16 15.71 -5.70
CA ASP A 18 5.16 15.51 -4.25
C ASP A 18 4.41 14.24 -3.84
N ARG A 19 4.77 13.69 -2.67
CA ARG A 19 4.14 12.52 -2.07
C ARG A 19 3.87 12.77 -0.60
N VAL A 20 2.66 12.46 -0.16
CA VAL A 20 2.26 12.61 1.25
C VAL A 20 2.62 11.33 1.98
N VAL A 21 3.34 11.43 3.10
CA VAL A 21 3.65 10.26 3.92
C VAL A 21 2.43 9.91 4.77
N MET A 22 1.84 8.74 4.50
CA MET A 22 0.85 8.09 5.35
C MET A 22 1.43 6.75 5.83
N THR A 23 0.82 6.15 6.84
CA THR A 23 1.21 4.81 7.29
C THR A 23 -0.01 3.91 7.42
N ALA A 24 0.19 2.63 7.14
CA ALA A 24 -0.80 1.58 7.32
C ALA A 24 -0.21 0.49 8.21
N LYS A 25 -1.01 -0.07 9.10
CA LYS A 25 -0.67 -1.25 9.88
C LYS A 25 -1.32 -2.44 9.17
N LEU A 26 -0.52 -3.15 8.38
CA LEU A 26 -1.02 -4.27 7.56
C LEU A 26 -0.96 -5.58 8.35
N PRO A 27 -1.88 -6.53 8.12
CA PRO A 27 -1.68 -7.93 8.49
C PRO A 27 -0.35 -8.45 7.96
N ASN A 28 0.28 -9.36 8.70
CA ASN A 28 1.57 -9.94 8.31
C ASN A 28 1.50 -10.56 6.90
N VAL A 29 0.45 -11.34 6.62
CA VAL A 29 0.26 -11.99 5.31
C VAL A 29 0.11 -10.97 4.17
N VAL A 30 -0.57 -9.85 4.43
CA VAL A 30 -0.77 -8.78 3.45
C VAL A 30 0.53 -8.02 3.21
N ARG A 31 1.32 -7.79 4.26
CA ARG A 31 2.65 -7.19 4.13
C ARG A 31 3.58 -8.08 3.31
N GLU A 32 3.60 -9.38 3.59
CA GLU A 32 4.42 -10.36 2.87
C GLU A 32 4.01 -10.48 1.41
N ALA A 33 2.70 -10.50 1.13
CA ALA A 33 2.19 -10.44 -0.24
C ALA A 33 2.61 -9.17 -0.96
N ALA A 34 2.58 -8.01 -0.28
CA ALA A 34 3.07 -6.76 -0.85
C ALA A 34 4.59 -6.80 -1.12
N ASP A 35 5.36 -7.46 -0.26
CA ASP A 35 6.81 -7.64 -0.45
C ASP A 35 7.12 -8.55 -1.64
N ALA A 36 6.42 -9.68 -1.76
CA ALA A 36 6.55 -10.60 -2.89
C ALA A 36 6.18 -9.90 -4.21
N ALA A 37 5.04 -9.21 -4.25
CA ALA A 37 4.62 -8.46 -5.44
C ALA A 37 5.61 -7.35 -5.81
N ALA A 38 6.12 -6.60 -4.82
CA ALA A 38 7.11 -5.56 -5.07
C ALA A 38 8.42 -6.15 -5.65
N HIS A 39 8.87 -7.28 -5.11
CA HIS A 39 10.02 -8.02 -5.59
C HIS A 39 9.83 -8.51 -7.04
N ASP A 40 8.70 -9.17 -7.32
CA ASP A 40 8.39 -9.73 -8.64
C ASP A 40 8.31 -8.65 -9.72
N HIS A 41 7.80 -7.47 -9.36
CA HIS A 41 7.75 -6.31 -10.24
C HIS A 41 9.00 -5.43 -10.21
N LYS A 42 10.00 -5.77 -9.39
CA LYS A 42 11.27 -5.03 -9.23
C LYS A 42 11.06 -3.54 -8.89
N ILE A 43 10.07 -3.27 -8.04
CA ILE A 43 9.75 -1.94 -7.51
C ILE A 43 9.86 -1.92 -5.98
N ASP A 44 9.79 -0.73 -5.40
CA ASP A 44 9.75 -0.56 -3.95
C ASP A 44 8.33 -0.83 -3.41
N ARG A 45 8.21 -1.47 -2.24
CA ARG A 45 6.91 -1.74 -1.60
C ARG A 45 6.09 -0.46 -1.40
N CYS A 46 6.71 0.65 -1.00
CA CYS A 46 6.00 1.91 -0.81
C CYS A 46 5.40 2.44 -2.13
N VAL A 47 6.09 2.21 -3.25
CA VAL A 47 5.57 2.50 -4.59
C VAL A 47 4.37 1.62 -4.90
N LEU A 48 4.50 0.30 -4.74
CA LEU A 48 3.40 -0.64 -4.97
C LEU A 48 2.15 -0.25 -4.18
N LEU A 49 2.29 0.02 -2.88
CA LEU A 49 1.17 0.40 -2.02
C LEU A 49 0.55 1.75 -2.46
N ALA A 50 1.36 2.72 -2.87
CA ALA A 50 0.85 3.99 -3.39
C ALA A 50 0.06 3.80 -4.69
N GLU A 51 0.48 2.86 -5.54
CA GLU A 51 -0.20 2.54 -6.80
C GLU A 51 -1.52 1.80 -6.57
N ILE A 52 -1.55 0.84 -5.66
CA ILE A 52 -2.80 0.17 -5.22
C ILE A 52 -3.82 1.21 -4.76
N VAL A 53 -3.42 2.13 -3.89
CA VAL A 53 -4.34 3.14 -3.36
C VAL A 53 -4.76 4.13 -4.45
N SER A 54 -3.85 4.54 -5.34
CA SER A 54 -4.20 5.42 -6.47
C SER A 54 -5.19 4.74 -7.42
N PHE A 55 -4.99 3.45 -7.68
CA PHE A 55 -5.89 2.64 -8.49
C PHE A 55 -7.28 2.49 -7.84
N HIS A 56 -7.34 2.23 -6.53
CA HIS A 56 -8.59 2.17 -5.78
C HIS A 56 -9.45 3.44 -5.94
N TYR A 57 -8.82 4.61 -5.92
CA TYR A 57 -9.53 5.89 -6.09
C TYR A 57 -9.75 6.30 -7.55
N GLY A 58 -9.54 5.39 -8.51
CA GLY A 58 -9.74 5.68 -9.93
C GLY A 58 -8.77 6.71 -10.48
N ARG A 59 -7.55 6.79 -9.92
CA ARG A 59 -6.47 7.71 -10.34
C ARG A 59 -5.28 6.98 -10.97
N PRO A 60 -5.48 6.14 -12.00
CA PRO A 60 -4.36 5.48 -12.67
C PRO A 60 -3.46 6.46 -13.42
N ASP A 61 -3.95 7.66 -13.74
CA ASP A 61 -3.19 8.77 -14.30
C ASP A 61 -2.03 9.24 -13.39
N LEU A 62 -2.09 8.92 -12.09
CA LEU A 62 -1.07 9.30 -11.11
C LEU A 62 -0.11 8.16 -10.73
N MET A 63 -0.31 6.96 -11.30
CA MET A 63 0.57 5.80 -11.10
C MET A 63 1.90 5.99 -11.86
N ARG A 64 2.97 5.38 -11.35
CA ARG A 64 4.36 5.61 -11.85
C ARG A 64 4.91 4.44 -12.67
N HIS A 65 4.57 3.22 -12.30
CA HIS A 65 5.33 2.01 -12.57
C HIS A 65 4.48 0.78 -12.88
N LEU A 66 3.26 0.63 -12.37
CA LEU A 66 2.42 -0.53 -12.70
C LEU A 66 1.48 -0.28 -13.89
N PRO A 67 1.61 -1.01 -15.01
CA PRO A 67 0.47 -1.20 -15.91
C PRO A 67 -0.65 -1.91 -15.13
N GLN A 68 -1.86 -1.34 -15.15
CA GLN A 68 -3.05 -1.75 -14.38
C GLN A 68 -3.31 -3.26 -14.36
N ARG A 69 -2.92 -3.99 -15.42
CA ARG A 69 -3.04 -5.45 -15.51
C ARG A 69 -2.34 -6.21 -14.38
N LEU A 70 -1.22 -5.73 -13.86
CA LEU A 70 -0.44 -6.43 -12.82
C LEU A 70 -1.11 -6.40 -11.44
N LEU A 71 -1.89 -5.36 -11.14
CA LEU A 71 -2.70 -5.29 -9.90
C LEU A 71 -3.82 -6.33 -9.88
N PHE A 72 -4.33 -6.72 -11.07
CA PHE A 72 -5.38 -7.73 -11.20
C PHE A 72 -4.84 -9.17 -11.21
N GLU A 73 -3.56 -9.36 -11.53
CA GLU A 73 -2.92 -10.68 -11.65
C GLU A 73 -2.30 -11.18 -10.32
N THR A 74 -2.12 -10.30 -9.33
CA THR A 74 -1.65 -10.69 -8.00
C THR A 74 -2.70 -11.62 -7.39
N GLN A 75 -2.33 -12.89 -7.29
CA GLN A 75 -3.20 -14.05 -7.15
C GLN A 75 -4.08 -14.00 -5.90
N ARG A 76 -5.29 -14.54 -6.04
CA ARG A 76 -6.17 -14.93 -4.93
C ARG A 76 -5.48 -16.03 -4.13
N ASN A 77 -4.73 -15.68 -3.09
CA ASN A 77 -4.25 -16.67 -2.12
C ASN A 77 -5.46 -17.25 -1.41
N THR A 78 -5.94 -18.40 -1.91
CA THR A 78 -7.10 -19.13 -1.36
C THR A 78 -6.66 -20.00 -0.19
N THR A 79 -5.66 -19.53 0.57
CA THR A 79 -5.05 -20.25 1.67
C THR A 79 -5.83 -19.91 2.93
N VAL A 80 -6.16 -20.92 3.72
CA VAL A 80 -6.82 -20.69 5.02
C VAL A 80 -5.89 -19.87 5.90
N LEU A 81 -6.29 -18.64 6.24
CA LEU A 81 -5.49 -17.74 7.05
C LEU A 81 -5.41 -18.22 8.51
N THR A 82 -4.19 -18.38 9.00
CA THR A 82 -3.90 -18.67 10.41
C THR A 82 -4.11 -17.44 11.29
N TYR A 83 -4.04 -17.61 12.62
CA TYR A 83 -4.08 -16.48 13.55
C TYR A 83 -2.90 -15.52 13.34
N GLU A 84 -1.70 -16.06 13.11
CA GLU A 84 -0.47 -15.27 12.91
C GLU A 84 -0.52 -14.44 11.62
N ASP A 85 -1.14 -14.97 10.56
CA ASP A 85 -1.37 -14.28 9.30
C ASP A 85 -2.22 -13.01 9.47
N ARG A 86 -3.21 -13.10 10.35
CA ARG A 86 -4.16 -12.01 10.67
C ARG A 86 -3.55 -10.95 11.59
N GLN A 87 -2.46 -11.25 12.29
CA GLN A 87 -1.86 -10.29 13.21
C GLN A 87 -1.33 -9.05 12.48
N LEU A 88 -1.64 -7.88 13.06
CA LEU A 88 -1.17 -6.60 12.54
C LEU A 88 0.33 -6.43 12.80
N GLY A 89 1.10 -6.27 11.73
CA GLY A 89 2.53 -6.00 11.78
C GLY A 89 2.87 -4.54 12.15
N GLN A 90 4.09 -4.11 11.82
CA GLN A 90 4.53 -2.73 12.02
C GLN A 90 3.88 -1.77 11.02
N HIS A 91 3.85 -0.48 11.36
CA HIS A 91 3.45 0.56 10.41
C HIS A 91 4.41 0.58 9.22
N VAL A 92 3.84 0.45 8.01
CA VAL A 92 4.57 0.63 6.77
C VAL A 92 4.15 1.94 6.10
N PRO A 93 5.09 2.66 5.46
CA PRO A 93 4.77 3.89 4.76
C PRO A 93 3.97 3.61 3.48
N VAL A 94 2.90 4.37 3.29
CA VAL A 94 2.17 4.49 2.03
C VAL A 94 2.34 5.94 1.59
N LYS A 95 2.95 6.15 0.42
CA LYS A 95 3.27 7.50 -0.10
C LYS A 95 2.42 7.82 -1.32
N PRO A 96 1.10 8.04 -1.19
CA PRO A 96 0.25 8.36 -2.33
C PRO A 96 0.49 9.80 -2.83
N PRO A 97 0.08 10.10 -4.08
CA PRO A 97 -0.04 11.48 -4.56
C PRO A 97 -0.94 12.34 -3.66
N PRO A 98 -0.72 13.67 -3.56
CA PRO A 98 -1.50 14.55 -2.69
C PRO A 98 -3.02 14.44 -2.91
N ALA A 99 -3.47 14.45 -4.16
CA ALA A 99 -4.90 14.32 -4.48
C ALA A 99 -5.52 13.03 -3.93
N VAL A 100 -4.79 11.91 -4.03
CA VAL A 100 -5.22 10.61 -3.49
C VAL A 100 -5.17 10.63 -1.95
N ALA A 101 -4.18 11.29 -1.36
CA ALA A 101 -4.06 11.44 0.09
C ALA A 101 -5.22 12.26 0.70
N GLU A 102 -5.75 13.25 -0.02
CA GLU A 102 -6.97 13.97 0.38
C GLU A 102 -8.19 13.05 0.32
N GLN A 103 -8.36 12.30 -0.78
CA GLN A 103 -9.46 11.34 -0.92
C GLN A 103 -9.45 10.30 0.22
N VAL A 104 -8.26 9.82 0.63
CA VAL A 104 -8.11 8.92 1.79
C VAL A 104 -8.58 9.58 3.08
N ARG A 105 -8.26 10.86 3.31
CA ARG A 105 -8.69 11.59 4.51
C ARG A 105 -10.20 11.74 4.55
N GLU A 106 -10.78 12.28 3.50
CA GLU A 106 -12.22 12.49 3.38
C GLU A 106 -13.00 11.18 3.53
N HIS A 107 -12.49 10.09 2.94
CA HIS A 107 -13.10 8.78 3.06
C HIS A 107 -13.02 8.22 4.48
N ALA A 108 -11.87 8.34 5.14
CA ALA A 108 -11.71 7.91 6.53
C ALA A 108 -12.61 8.70 7.48
N GLU A 109 -12.69 10.03 7.31
CA GLU A 109 -13.57 10.91 8.08
C GLU A 109 -15.05 10.57 7.88
N ARG A 110 -15.49 10.40 6.63
CA ARG A 110 -16.86 10.01 6.30
C ARG A 110 -17.29 8.69 6.94
N LEU A 111 -16.35 7.76 7.08
CA LEU A 111 -16.59 6.45 7.69
C LEU A 111 -16.36 6.43 9.21
N GLY A 112 -15.79 7.49 9.79
CA GLY A 112 -15.42 7.53 11.20
C GLY A 112 -14.33 6.53 11.59
N VAL A 113 -13.45 6.14 10.65
CA VAL A 113 -12.39 5.13 10.89
C VAL A 113 -10.98 5.75 10.83
N PRO A 114 -9.98 5.17 11.50
CA PRO A 114 -8.60 5.62 11.36
C PRO A 114 -8.08 5.43 9.92
N ARG A 115 -7.35 6.43 9.40
CA ARG A 115 -6.72 6.38 8.07
C ARG A 115 -5.85 5.14 7.84
N SER A 116 -5.11 4.72 8.86
CA SER A 116 -4.28 3.50 8.81
C SER A 116 -5.14 2.24 8.59
N ALA A 117 -6.31 2.16 9.23
CA ALA A 117 -7.22 1.02 9.07
C ALA A 117 -7.86 1.02 7.68
N LEU A 118 -8.33 2.18 7.21
CA LEU A 118 -8.86 2.31 5.85
C LEU A 118 -7.82 1.94 4.78
N LEU A 119 -6.57 2.39 4.94
CA LEU A 119 -5.49 2.01 4.02
C LEU A 119 -5.22 0.50 4.07
N ALA A 120 -5.21 -0.10 5.27
CA ALA A 120 -5.05 -1.54 5.41
C ALA A 120 -6.18 -2.30 4.70
N ASP A 121 -7.44 -1.92 4.89
CA ASP A 121 -8.59 -2.51 4.20
C ASP A 121 -8.45 -2.46 2.68
N ILE A 122 -8.13 -1.28 2.13
CA ILE A 122 -7.95 -1.07 0.70
C ILE A 122 -6.84 -1.98 0.16
N ILE A 123 -5.70 -2.03 0.86
CA ILE A 123 -4.54 -2.82 0.44
C ILE A 123 -4.85 -4.32 0.52
N SER A 124 -5.47 -4.79 1.62
CA SER A 124 -5.90 -6.18 1.79
C SER A 124 -6.84 -6.60 0.65
N GLN A 125 -7.84 -5.77 0.33
CA GLN A 125 -8.78 -6.05 -0.75
C GLN A 125 -8.07 -6.22 -2.11
N HIS A 126 -7.15 -5.33 -2.44
CA HIS A 126 -6.45 -5.35 -3.73
C HIS A 126 -5.35 -6.41 -3.82
N LEU A 127 -4.81 -6.88 -2.68
CA LEU A 127 -3.87 -8.00 -2.64
C LEU A 127 -4.57 -9.36 -2.50
N GLY A 128 -5.90 -9.41 -2.61
CA GLY A 128 -6.65 -10.66 -2.66
C GLY A 128 -7.02 -11.25 -1.30
N TYR A 129 -7.06 -10.42 -0.25
CA TYR A 129 -7.48 -10.79 1.11
C TYR A 129 -8.74 -10.02 1.55
N PRO A 130 -9.88 -10.14 0.83
CA PRO A 130 -11.11 -9.43 1.17
C PRO A 130 -11.67 -9.79 2.55
N GLU A 131 -11.41 -11.01 3.05
CA GLU A 131 -11.76 -11.47 4.39
C GLU A 131 -11.04 -10.71 5.50
N LEU A 132 -9.93 -10.04 5.21
CA LEU A 132 -9.20 -9.22 6.17
C LEU A 132 -9.72 -7.79 6.26
N VAL A 133 -10.68 -7.39 5.43
CA VAL A 133 -11.30 -6.07 5.49
C VAL A 133 -12.14 -5.98 6.76
N ARG A 134 -11.71 -5.14 7.72
CA ARG A 134 -12.37 -4.87 9.03
C ARG A 134 -12.71 -6.06 9.94
N GLU A 135 -12.40 -7.32 9.58
CA GLU A 135 -12.36 -8.44 10.54
C GLU A 135 -11.21 -8.31 11.57
N LEU A 136 -10.36 -7.29 11.43
CA LEU A 136 -9.13 -7.10 12.20
C LEU A 136 -9.30 -6.23 13.46
N ASP A 137 -10.52 -5.84 13.80
CA ASP A 137 -10.82 -5.27 15.11
C ASP A 137 -11.15 -6.40 16.10
N THR A 138 -10.13 -6.88 16.80
CA THR A 138 -10.28 -7.50 18.12
C THR A 138 -9.21 -6.94 19.06
N PRO A 139 -9.58 -6.76 20.33
CA PRO A 139 -9.81 -5.47 20.94
C PRO A 139 -8.53 -4.64 21.11
N LYS A 140 -8.67 -3.29 21.11
CA LYS A 140 -7.82 -2.48 21.98
C LYS A 140 -7.91 -3.11 23.37
N GLU A 141 -6.83 -3.75 23.83
CA GLU A 141 -6.65 -4.02 25.24
C GLU A 141 -7.05 -2.74 25.96
N GLY A 142 -8.17 -2.82 26.69
CA GLY A 142 -8.54 -1.78 27.62
C GLY A 142 -7.31 -1.59 28.49
N LEU A 143 -6.72 -0.39 28.43
CA LEU A 143 -5.99 0.10 29.58
C LEU A 143 -6.87 -0.21 30.79
N PRO A 144 -6.42 -0.98 31.79
CA PRO A 144 -7.12 -0.95 33.04
C PRO A 144 -7.01 0.51 33.50
N LEU A 145 -8.11 1.25 33.39
CA LEU A 145 -8.36 2.40 34.25
C LEU A 145 -8.43 1.81 35.66
N ALA A 146 -7.27 1.57 36.25
CA ALA A 146 -7.15 1.37 37.66
C ALA A 146 -7.67 2.66 38.31
N MET A 147 -8.72 2.50 39.11
CA MET A 147 -9.30 3.50 40.00
C MET A 147 -8.26 4.03 40.97
#